data_AF-A0A259S1H7-F1
#
_entry.id   AF-A0A259S1H7-F1
#
_cell.length_a   1.000
_cell.length_b   1.000
_cell.length_c   1.000
_cell.angle_alpha   90.00
_cell.angle_beta   90.00
_cell.angle_gamma   90.00
#
_symmetry.space_group_name_H-M   'P 1'
#
loop_
_entity.id
_entity.type
_entity.pdbx_description
1 polymer ?
#
loop_
_entity_poly.entity_id
_entity_poly.type
_entity_poly.pdbx_seq_one_letter_code
_entity_poly.pdbx_strand_id
1 'polypeptide(L)'
;MQAEEIRHNPQTLLRFVTVSPVQQDGEVSGYSLRPVPGQEALMRALGLMPGDVLTSVDGMPVNDPALLPRVMPLLNSGQPLQVQVERGGQPLSMTINLDSLQ
;
A
#
# COMPACT_ATOMS: atom_id res chain seq x y z
N MET A 1 -3.41 -14.08 13.99
CA MET A 1 -4.82 -13.63 13.95
C MET A 1 -5.04 -12.48 12.96
N GLN A 2 -4.21 -11.42 12.93
CA GLN A 2 -4.43 -10.29 11.99
C GLN A 2 -4.29 -10.65 10.50
N ALA A 3 -3.29 -11.47 10.14
CA ALA A 3 -3.12 -11.94 8.76
C ALA A 3 -4.38 -12.67 8.23
N GLU A 4 -4.99 -13.50 9.08
CA GLU A 4 -6.22 -14.23 8.76
C GLU A 4 -7.42 -13.31 8.56
N GLU A 5 -7.54 -12.25 9.37
CA GLU A 5 -8.56 -11.22 9.21
C GLU A 5 -8.42 -10.49 7.87
N ILE A 6 -7.19 -10.16 7.48
CA ILE A 6 -6.90 -9.49 6.20
C ILE A 6 -7.24 -10.38 5.01
N ARG A 7 -6.97 -11.70 5.08
CA ARG A 7 -7.33 -12.63 4.01
C ARG A 7 -8.85 -12.70 3.78
N HIS A 8 -9.65 -12.70 4.85
CA HIS A 8 -11.11 -12.78 4.75
C HIS A 8 -11.76 -11.42 4.47
N ASN A 9 -11.12 -10.34 4.87
CA ASN A 9 -11.59 -8.98 4.63
C ASN A 9 -10.38 -8.05 4.34
N PRO A 10 -9.92 -8.00 3.07
CA PRO A 10 -8.73 -7.24 2.68
C PRO A 10 -8.75 -5.76 3.04
N GLN A 11 -9.93 -5.15 3.18
CA GLN A 11 -10.07 -3.74 3.60
C GLN A 11 -9.57 -3.51 5.02
N THR A 12 -9.54 -4.56 5.86
CA THR A 12 -8.98 -4.45 7.22
C THR A 12 -7.49 -4.14 7.21
N LEU A 13 -6.77 -4.38 6.10
CA LEU A 13 -5.38 -3.94 5.92
C LEU A 13 -5.22 -2.46 6.26
N LEU A 14 -6.17 -1.61 5.83
CA LEU A 14 -6.15 -0.16 6.06
C LEU A 14 -6.19 0.22 7.55
N ARG A 15 -6.54 -0.70 8.45
CA ARG A 15 -6.52 -0.49 9.91
C ARG A 15 -5.13 -0.69 10.52
N PHE A 16 -4.23 -1.33 9.78
CA PHE A 16 -2.89 -1.71 10.26
C PHE A 16 -1.77 -0.85 9.63
N VAL A 17 -2.14 0.00 8.67
CA VAL A 17 -1.27 0.99 8.04
C VAL A 17 -1.87 2.38 8.21
N THR A 18 -1.02 3.33 8.52
CA THR A 18 -1.31 4.75 8.45
C THR A 18 -0.81 5.29 7.11
N VAL A 19 -1.66 6.09 6.47
CA VAL A 19 -1.41 6.68 5.16
C VAL A 19 -1.33 8.18 5.36
N SER A 20 -0.28 8.82 4.86
CA SER A 20 -0.11 10.28 4.93
C SER A 20 0.29 10.83 3.56
N PRO A 21 -0.36 11.91 3.08
CA PRO A 21 0.00 12.49 1.79
C PRO A 21 1.41 13.08 1.87
N VAL A 22 2.19 12.81 0.82
CA VAL A 22 3.46 13.49 0.54
C VAL A 22 3.16 14.52 -0.55
N GLN A 23 3.56 15.76 -0.29
CA GLN A 23 3.34 16.86 -1.22
C GLN A 23 4.66 17.34 -1.80
N GLN A 24 4.65 17.65 -3.07
CA GLN A 24 5.74 18.32 -3.78
C GLN A 24 5.13 19.48 -4.57
N ASP A 25 5.70 20.68 -4.43
CA ASP A 25 5.23 21.90 -5.10
C ASP A 25 3.73 22.22 -4.88
N GLY A 26 3.17 21.78 -3.73
CA GLY A 26 1.76 22.01 -3.37
C GLY A 26 0.78 20.97 -3.93
N GLU A 27 1.27 19.99 -4.68
CA GLU A 27 0.47 18.87 -5.19
C GLU A 27 0.83 17.56 -4.49
N VAL A 28 -0.12 16.63 -4.42
CA VAL A 28 0.15 15.28 -3.89
C VAL A 28 1.02 14.55 -4.89
N SER A 29 2.26 14.23 -4.49
CA SER A 29 3.21 13.43 -5.27
C SER A 29 3.19 11.96 -4.89
N GLY A 30 2.68 11.63 -3.69
CA GLY A 30 2.61 10.26 -3.21
C GLY A 30 1.92 10.11 -1.86
N TYR A 31 1.92 8.88 -1.35
CA TYR A 31 1.45 8.57 0.00
C TYR A 31 2.48 7.76 0.78
N SER A 32 2.93 8.30 1.92
CA SER A 32 3.79 7.55 2.84
C SER A 32 2.97 6.50 3.57
N LEU A 33 3.46 5.26 3.54
CA LEU A 33 2.87 4.13 4.25
C LEU A 33 3.69 3.83 5.51
N ARG A 34 3.02 3.81 6.67
CA ARG A 34 3.67 3.49 7.95
C ARG A 34 2.86 2.48 8.73
N PRO A 35 3.49 1.53 9.43
CA PRO A 35 2.75 0.56 10.21
C PRO A 35 2.12 1.26 11.40
N VAL A 36 0.93 0.82 11.79
CA VAL A 36 0.43 1.09 13.14
C VAL A 36 1.38 0.41 14.14
N PRO A 37 1.68 1.01 15.32
CA PRO A 37 2.57 0.39 16.30
C PRO A 37 2.20 -1.07 16.61
N GLY A 38 3.18 -1.96 16.53
CA GLY A 38 2.99 -3.41 16.73
C GLY A 38 2.56 -4.18 15.47
N GLN A 39 2.42 -3.51 14.32
CA GLN A 39 2.09 -4.12 13.03
C GLN A 39 3.26 -4.11 12.03
N GLU A 40 4.50 -3.92 12.50
CA GLU A 40 5.67 -3.80 11.64
C GLU A 40 5.93 -5.09 10.84
N ALA A 41 5.63 -6.25 11.44
CA ALA A 41 5.76 -7.54 10.77
C ALA A 41 4.84 -7.67 9.55
N LEU A 42 3.63 -7.10 9.61
CA LEU A 42 2.66 -7.13 8.53
C LEU A 42 3.17 -6.40 7.28
N MET A 43 3.67 -5.17 7.46
CA MET A 43 4.23 -4.41 6.33
C MET A 43 5.43 -5.10 5.69
N ARG A 44 6.32 -5.67 6.52
CA ARG A 44 7.49 -6.40 6.02
C ARG A 44 7.09 -7.65 5.23
N ALA A 45 6.03 -8.35 5.66
CA ALA A 45 5.50 -9.51 4.94
C ALA A 45 4.93 -9.15 3.55
N LEU A 46 4.51 -7.90 3.37
CA LEU A 46 4.11 -7.33 2.08
C LEU A 46 5.29 -6.72 1.29
N GLY A 47 6.52 -6.82 1.79
CA GLY A 47 7.72 -6.24 1.17
C GLY A 47 7.88 -4.73 1.33
N LEU A 48 6.98 -4.09 2.10
CA LEU A 48 7.02 -2.66 2.37
C LEU A 48 8.01 -2.35 3.49
N MET A 49 8.66 -1.20 3.39
CA MET A 49 9.64 -0.71 4.35
C MET A 49 9.25 0.67 4.89
N PRO A 50 9.65 1.01 6.13
CA PRO A 50 9.50 2.37 6.62
C PRO A 50 10.19 3.36 5.70
N GLY A 51 9.47 4.41 5.31
CA GLY A 51 9.97 5.42 4.38
C GLY A 51 9.55 5.21 2.92
N ASP A 52 8.88 4.10 2.61
CA ASP A 52 8.24 3.94 1.30
C ASP A 52 7.17 5.02 1.09
N VAL A 53 7.20 5.61 -0.09
CA VAL A 53 6.17 6.52 -0.60
C VAL A 53 5.52 5.89 -1.82
N LEU A 54 4.26 5.47 -1.70
CA LEU A 54 3.49 4.94 -2.82
C LEU A 54 3.21 6.04 -3.85
N THR A 55 3.57 5.79 -5.11
CA THR A 55 3.41 6.75 -6.22
C THR A 55 2.45 6.26 -7.30
N SER A 56 2.30 4.93 -7.47
CA SER A 56 1.25 4.36 -8.34
C SER A 56 0.80 2.96 -7.92
N VAL A 57 -0.40 2.59 -8.35
CA VAL A 57 -0.97 1.23 -8.23
C VAL A 57 -1.50 0.82 -9.60
N ASP A 58 -1.10 -0.36 -10.10
CA ASP A 58 -1.41 -0.90 -11.42
C ASP A 58 -1.23 0.11 -12.57
N GLY A 59 -0.15 0.89 -12.49
CA GLY A 59 0.20 1.93 -13.46
C GLY A 59 -0.62 3.22 -13.36
N MET A 60 -1.58 3.30 -12.43
CA MET A 60 -2.35 4.51 -12.17
C MET A 60 -1.66 5.35 -11.08
N PRO A 61 -1.40 6.64 -11.34
CA PRO A 61 -0.83 7.55 -10.35
C PRO A 61 -1.72 7.67 -9.11
N VAL A 62 -1.12 7.81 -7.93
CA VAL A 62 -1.93 7.92 -6.70
C VAL A 62 -2.68 9.23 -6.55
N ASN A 63 -2.31 10.26 -7.31
CA ASN A 63 -3.02 11.53 -7.37
C ASN A 63 -4.21 11.52 -8.36
N ASP A 64 -4.45 10.40 -9.06
CA ASP A 64 -5.62 10.22 -9.91
C ASP A 64 -6.88 9.95 -9.04
N PRO A 65 -7.93 10.78 -9.11
CA PRO A 65 -9.17 10.54 -8.37
C PRO A 65 -9.88 9.24 -8.76
N ALA A 66 -9.58 8.67 -9.94
CA ALA A 66 -10.12 7.38 -10.40
C ALA A 66 -9.41 6.15 -9.78
N LEU A 67 -8.34 6.35 -9.00
CA LEU A 67 -7.56 5.28 -8.38
C LEU A 67 -8.38 4.44 -7.41
N LEU A 68 -8.94 5.08 -6.36
CA LEU A 68 -9.60 4.35 -5.28
C LEU A 68 -10.78 3.48 -5.76
N PRO A 69 -11.68 3.95 -6.65
CA PRO A 69 -12.74 3.10 -7.21
C PRO A 69 -12.23 1.87 -7.95
N ARG A 70 -11.01 1.90 -8.50
CA ARG A 70 -10.38 0.77 -9.21
C ARG A 70 -9.60 -0.17 -8.30
N VAL A 71 -8.88 0.38 -7.33
CA VAL A 71 -8.03 -0.40 -6.42
C VAL A 71 -8.86 -1.14 -5.37
N MET A 72 -9.95 -0.56 -4.86
CA MET A 72 -10.75 -1.17 -3.78
C MET A 72 -11.33 -2.55 -4.16
N PRO A 73 -11.90 -2.76 -5.36
CA PRO A 73 -12.33 -4.10 -5.80
C PRO A 73 -11.19 -5.12 -5.92
N LEU A 74 -10.00 -4.68 -6.32
CA LEU A 74 -8.82 -5.55 -6.47
C LEU A 74 -8.25 -5.95 -5.12
N LEU A 75 -8.21 -5.03 -4.16
CA LEU A 75 -7.92 -5.35 -2.77
C LEU A 75 -8.91 -6.39 -2.25
N ASN A 76 -10.22 -6.18 -2.47
CA ASN A 76 -11.26 -7.10 -2.01
C ASN A 76 -11.16 -8.51 -2.61
N SER A 77 -10.65 -8.65 -3.83
CA SER A 77 -10.47 -9.95 -4.48
C SER A 77 -9.23 -10.70 -4.00
N GLY A 78 -8.39 -10.06 -3.17
CA GLY A 78 -7.11 -10.61 -2.74
C GLY A 78 -6.08 -10.73 -3.85
N GLN A 79 -6.36 -10.16 -5.03
CA GLN A 79 -5.46 -10.25 -6.18
C GLN A 79 -4.17 -9.47 -5.91
N PRO A 80 -3.02 -9.95 -6.41
CA PRO A 80 -1.77 -9.21 -6.30
C PRO A 80 -1.89 -7.85 -6.99
N LEU A 81 -1.43 -6.80 -6.32
CA LEU A 81 -1.37 -5.45 -6.87
C LEU A 81 0.05 -5.11 -7.28
N GLN A 82 0.24 -4.56 -8.48
CA GLN A 82 1.52 -3.97 -8.84
C GLN A 82 1.56 -2.54 -8.31
N VAL A 83 2.62 -2.20 -7.57
CA VAL A 83 2.78 -0.85 -7.03
C VAL A 83 4.15 -0.30 -7.39
N GLN A 84 4.23 1.02 -7.54
CA GLN A 84 5.50 1.73 -7.50
C GLN A 84 5.60 2.51 -6.20
N VAL A 85 6.74 2.35 -5.54
CA VAL A 85 7.10 3.12 -4.36
C VAL A 85 8.40 3.87 -4.63
N GLU A 86 8.56 5.02 -4.02
CA GLU A 86 9.86 5.66 -3.87
C GLU A 86 10.46 5.23 -2.53
N ARG A 87 11.63 4.59 -2.57
CA ARG A 87 12.38 4.13 -1.39
C ARG A 87 13.74 4.78 -1.38
N GLY A 88 13.98 5.67 -0.41
CA GLY A 88 15.24 6.42 -0.32
C GLY A 88 15.52 7.28 -1.56
N GLY A 89 14.48 7.84 -2.19
CA GLY A 89 14.59 8.66 -3.40
C GLY A 89 14.69 7.87 -4.71
N GLN A 90 14.61 6.54 -4.68
CA GLN A 90 14.66 5.71 -5.88
C GLN A 90 13.31 5.03 -6.15
N PRO A 91 12.81 5.05 -7.39
CA PRO A 91 11.60 4.32 -7.75
C PRO A 91 11.85 2.81 -7.76
N LEU A 92 10.95 2.07 -7.11
CA LEU A 92 10.96 0.62 -7.02
C LEU A 92 9.58 0.09 -7.40
N SER A 93 9.55 -0.84 -8.35
CA SER A 93 8.34 -1.61 -8.68
C SER A 93 8.30 -2.87 -7.84
N MET A 94 7.16 -3.14 -7.22
CA MET A 94 6.95 -4.32 -6.39
C MET A 94 5.52 -4.82 -6.50
N THR A 95 5.31 -6.08 -6.12
CA THR A 95 3.99 -6.69 -6.08
C THR A 95 3.57 -6.87 -4.63
N ILE A 96 2.42 -6.31 -4.27
CA ILE A 96 1.77 -6.55 -2.97
C ILE A 96 0.86 -7.75 -3.15
N ASN A 97 1.18 -8.84 -2.46
CA ASN A 97 0.37 -10.05 -2.45
C ASN A 97 -0.18 -10.28 -1.04
N LEU A 98 -1.50 -10.29 -0.88
CA LEU A 98 -2.11 -10.51 0.45
C LEU A 98 -2.01 -11.98 0.90
N ASP A 99 -1.82 -12.92 -0.03
CA ASP A 99 -1.58 -14.33 0.29
C ASP A 99 -0.20 -14.57 0.94
N SER A 100 0.74 -13.62 0.84
CA SER A 100 2.04 -13.72 1.53
C SER A 100 1.93 -13.52 3.05
N LEU A 101 0.77 -13.07 3.52
CA LEU A 101 0.44 -12.98 4.94
C LEU A 101 0.07 -14.38 5.46
N GLN A 102 1.05 -15.26 5.61
CA GLN A 102 0.90 -16.57 6.24
C GLN A 102 0.98 -16.47 7.78
#